data_AF-A0A9E0GRG4-F1
#
_entry.id   AF-A0A9E0GRG4-F1
#
_cell.length_a   1.000
_cell.length_b   1.000
_cell.length_c   1.000
_cell.angle_alpha   90.00
_cell.angle_beta   90.00
_cell.angle_gamma   90.00
#
_symmetry.space_group_name_H-M   'P 1'
#
loop_
_entity.id
_entity.type
_entity.pdbx_description
1 polymer ?
#
loop_
_entity_poly.entity_id
_entity_poly.type
_entity_poly.pdbx_seq_one_letter_code
_entity_poly.pdbx_strand_id
1 'polypeptide(L)'
;MPSSLPENYRERVYAGWLGKCIGVRLGAPMETWTYDEIQRNLGEVTDFLPLPPGKLFKPDDDTAVPMILIRAVEDYGPHVTPAQIGETLLNYVADQRGSFWWGGYGVSTEHTAYLNLLNGIPAPRSGSIAQNGPTVAEQIGGQIFSDIWGLIAPANMDLAADFAQRASSVSHDGEAILGGRYIAA
;
A
#
# COMPACT_ATOMS: atom_id res chain seq x y z
N MET A 1 28.33 -9.96 -4.58
CA MET A 1 28.96 -9.36 -3.37
C MET A 1 27.83 -8.98 -2.44
N PRO A 2 27.86 -9.29 -1.13
CA PRO A 2 26.88 -8.69 -0.23
C PRO A 2 27.21 -7.19 -0.20
N SER A 3 26.37 -6.35 -0.80
CA SER A 3 26.54 -4.91 -0.65
C SER A 3 26.31 -4.61 0.82
N SER A 4 27.36 -4.18 1.52
CA SER A 4 27.21 -3.65 2.87
C SER A 4 26.18 -2.53 2.81
N LEU A 5 25.19 -2.56 3.71
CA LEU A 5 24.20 -1.51 3.81
C LEU A 5 24.91 -0.14 3.93
N PRO A 6 24.37 0.93 3.33
CA PRO A 6 24.92 2.27 3.51
C PRO A 6 25.03 2.62 4.99
N GLU A 7 26.06 3.37 5.38
CA GLU A 7 26.28 3.76 6.79
C GLU A 7 25.08 4.53 7.36
N ASN A 8 24.43 5.36 6.53
CA ASN A 8 23.23 6.11 6.89
C ASN A 8 21.91 5.39 6.52
N TYR A 9 21.91 4.06 6.36
CA TYR A 9 20.73 3.28 5.98
C TYR A 9 19.53 3.56 6.90
N ARG A 10 19.74 3.56 8.22
CA ARG A 10 18.68 3.82 9.20
C ARG A 10 18.04 5.20 8.99
N GLU A 11 18.84 6.22 8.74
CA GLU A 11 18.36 7.58 8.48
C GLU A 11 17.57 7.66 7.17
N ARG A 12 18.02 6.97 6.12
CA ARG A 12 17.31 6.90 4.84
C ARG A 12 15.96 6.20 4.97
N VAL A 13 15.89 5.09 5.68
CA VAL A 13 14.63 4.38 5.96
C VAL A 13 13.67 5.27 6.74
N TYR A 14 14.17 5.92 7.80
CA TYR A 14 13.37 6.86 8.60
C TYR A 14 12.85 8.03 7.75
N ALA A 15 13.72 8.67 6.97
CA ALA A 15 13.36 9.79 6.13
C ALA A 15 12.38 9.40 5.02
N GLY A 16 12.56 8.22 4.40
CA GLY A 16 11.65 7.69 3.39
C GLY A 16 10.24 7.46 3.96
N TRP A 17 10.15 6.78 5.10
CA TRP A 17 8.87 6.56 5.78
C TRP A 17 8.23 7.86 6.26
N LEU A 18 9.02 8.77 6.84
CA LEU A 18 8.53 10.08 7.27
C LEU A 18 8.01 10.90 6.09
N GLY A 19 8.69 10.86 4.94
CA GLY A 19 8.25 11.50 3.70
C GLY A 19 6.89 11.01 3.24
N LYS A 20 6.66 9.70 3.30
CA LYS A 20 5.34 9.10 3.03
C LYS A 20 4.28 9.64 3.99
N CYS A 21 4.53 9.61 5.30
CA CYS A 21 3.60 10.13 6.30
C CYS A 21 3.27 11.62 6.09
N ILE A 22 4.27 12.44 5.73
CA ILE A 22 4.09 13.85 5.38
C ILE A 22 3.19 13.98 4.15
N GLY A 23 3.45 13.24 3.08
CA GLY A 23 2.68 13.27 1.84
C GLY A 23 1.21 12.90 2.06
N VAL A 24 0.95 11.78 2.76
CA VAL A 24 -0.41 11.32 3.09
C VAL A 24 -1.13 12.37 3.93
N ARG A 25 -0.49 12.92 4.97
CA ARG A 25 -1.11 13.95 5.81
C ARG A 25 -1.39 15.25 5.05
N LEU A 26 -0.50 15.65 4.14
CA LEU A 26 -0.65 16.84 3.31
C LEU A 26 -1.82 16.69 2.33
N GLY A 27 -1.94 15.51 1.69
CA GLY A 27 -2.99 15.22 0.71
C GLY A 27 -4.37 14.94 1.31
N ALA A 28 -4.44 14.38 2.52
CA ALA A 28 -5.72 13.94 3.11
C ALA A 28 -6.87 14.97 3.11
N PRO A 29 -6.67 16.27 3.39
CA PRO A 29 -7.76 17.26 3.35
C PRO A 29 -8.34 17.55 1.96
N MET A 30 -7.60 17.19 0.90
CA MET A 30 -7.92 17.46 -0.50
C MET A 30 -8.07 16.19 -1.34
N GLU A 31 -8.08 15.03 -0.68
CA GLU A 31 -8.42 13.77 -1.33
C GLU A 31 -9.77 13.94 -2.06
N THR A 32 -9.86 13.43 -3.29
CA THR A 32 -11.00 13.57 -4.23
C THR A 32 -11.20 14.93 -4.89
N TRP A 33 -10.44 15.97 -4.51
CA TRP A 33 -10.55 17.26 -5.16
C TRP A 33 -9.84 17.26 -6.51
N THR A 34 -10.48 17.87 -7.50
CA THR A 34 -9.86 18.19 -8.78
C THR A 34 -8.86 19.34 -8.61
N TYR A 35 -7.94 19.47 -9.57
CA TYR A 35 -7.03 20.61 -9.64
C TYR A 35 -7.77 21.96 -9.58
N ASP A 36 -8.86 22.09 -10.32
CA ASP A 36 -9.64 23.33 -10.37
C ASP A 36 -10.29 23.65 -9.01
N GLU A 37 -10.76 22.65 -8.27
CA GLU A 37 -11.29 22.83 -6.92
C GLU A 37 -10.19 23.26 -5.95
N ILE A 38 -9.00 22.64 -6.00
CA ILE A 38 -7.86 23.05 -5.19
C ILE A 38 -7.48 24.50 -5.50
N GLN A 39 -7.29 24.84 -6.77
CA GLN A 39 -6.91 26.19 -7.16
C GLN A 39 -7.95 27.20 -6.67
N ARG A 40 -9.23 26.98 -6.99
CA ARG A 40 -10.30 27.96 -6.76
C ARG A 40 -10.58 28.19 -5.27
N ASN A 41 -10.35 27.19 -4.42
CA ASN A 41 -10.67 27.27 -2.99
C ASN A 41 -9.44 27.51 -2.09
N LEU A 42 -8.25 27.05 -2.49
CA LEU A 42 -7.03 27.05 -1.66
C LEU A 42 -5.88 27.82 -2.30
N GLY A 43 -5.83 27.92 -3.63
CA GLY A 43 -4.69 28.48 -4.35
C GLY A 43 -3.46 27.57 -4.27
N GLU A 44 -2.29 28.17 -4.02
CA GLU A 44 -1.05 27.42 -3.79
C GLU A 44 -0.99 26.88 -2.36
N VAL A 45 -0.78 25.57 -2.23
CA VAL A 45 -0.70 24.89 -0.93
C VAL A 45 0.76 24.88 -0.46
N THR A 46 1.04 25.65 0.58
CA THR A 46 2.40 25.83 1.11
C THR A 46 2.61 25.24 2.51
N ASP A 47 1.55 24.76 3.15
CA ASP A 47 1.58 24.16 4.50
C ASP A 47 0.44 23.13 4.68
N PHE A 48 0.48 22.39 5.78
CA PHE A 48 -0.56 21.43 6.15
C PHE A 48 -1.90 22.11 6.39
N LEU A 49 -2.92 21.62 5.69
CA LEU A 49 -4.27 22.11 5.84
C LEU A 49 -4.96 21.46 7.07
N PRO A 50 -5.85 22.21 7.74
CA PRO A 50 -6.69 21.63 8.77
C PRO A 50 -7.60 20.55 8.17
N LEU A 51 -7.89 19.52 8.96
CA LEU A 51 -8.94 18.58 8.59
C LEU A 51 -10.32 19.22 8.76
N PRO A 52 -11.35 18.73 8.05
CA PRO A 52 -12.72 19.19 8.24
C PRO A 52 -13.14 19.15 9.73
N PRO A 53 -13.97 20.10 10.20
CA PRO A 53 -14.39 20.16 11.60
C PRO A 53 -14.91 18.80 12.12
N GLY A 54 -14.40 18.39 13.28
CA GLY A 54 -14.75 17.11 13.91
C GLY A 54 -14.05 15.87 13.34
N LYS A 55 -13.21 16.02 12.30
CA LYS A 55 -12.35 14.92 11.83
C LYS A 55 -11.02 14.90 12.56
N LEU A 56 -10.65 13.70 13.02
CA LEU A 56 -9.31 13.36 13.48
C LEU A 56 -8.56 12.66 12.34
N PHE A 57 -7.27 12.93 12.21
CA PHE A 57 -6.41 12.16 11.31
C PHE A 57 -6.31 10.74 11.86
N LYS A 58 -6.85 9.77 11.13
CA LYS A 58 -6.83 8.35 11.49
C LYS A 58 -5.69 7.66 10.77
N PRO A 59 -5.30 6.44 11.20
CA PRO A 59 -4.42 5.59 10.41
C PRO A 59 -5.03 5.39 9.01
N ASP A 60 -4.37 6.00 8.05
CA ASP A 60 -4.72 5.99 6.64
C ASP A 60 -4.18 4.70 5.99
N ASP A 61 -4.88 4.17 5.00
CA ASP A 61 -4.53 2.91 4.36
C ASP A 61 -3.15 2.96 3.71
N ASP A 62 -2.76 4.10 3.13
CA ASP A 62 -1.42 4.33 2.59
C ASP A 62 -0.34 4.11 3.66
N THR A 63 -0.61 4.39 4.93
CA THR A 63 0.37 4.18 6.01
C THR A 63 0.20 2.86 6.75
N ALA A 64 -1.02 2.35 6.86
CA ALA A 64 -1.32 1.16 7.64
C ALA A 64 -1.02 -0.13 6.87
N VAL A 65 -1.44 -0.22 5.59
CA VAL A 65 -1.24 -1.43 4.77
C VAL A 65 0.25 -1.78 4.64
N PRO A 66 1.16 -0.84 4.31
CA PRO A 66 2.57 -1.19 4.19
C PRO A 66 3.17 -1.76 5.48
N MET A 67 2.77 -1.23 6.63
CA MET A 67 3.23 -1.77 7.91
C MET A 67 2.74 -3.20 8.15
N ILE A 68 1.50 -3.52 7.76
CA ILE A 68 0.98 -4.89 7.81
C ILE A 68 1.75 -5.80 6.84
N LEU A 69 2.06 -5.33 5.63
CA LEU A 69 2.82 -6.11 4.64
C LEU A 69 4.24 -6.42 5.13
N ILE A 70 4.91 -5.50 5.84
CA ILE A 70 6.21 -5.77 6.46
C ILE A 70 6.11 -6.92 7.48
N ARG A 71 5.00 -7.02 8.24
CA ARG A 71 4.81 -8.12 9.20
C ARG A 71 4.82 -9.48 8.54
N ALA A 72 4.36 -9.60 7.29
CA ALA A 72 4.43 -10.86 6.56
C ALA A 72 5.89 -11.32 6.35
N VAL A 73 6.81 -10.38 6.07
CA VAL A 73 8.24 -10.68 5.93
C VAL A 73 8.86 -11.00 7.30
N GLU A 74 8.45 -10.31 8.37
CA GLU A 74 8.93 -10.60 9.73
C GLU A 74 8.47 -11.99 10.21
N ASP A 75 7.23 -12.38 9.93
CA ASP A 75 6.62 -13.62 10.40
C ASP A 75 7.11 -14.85 9.59
N TYR A 76 7.27 -14.71 8.27
CA TYR A 76 7.58 -15.84 7.37
C TYR A 76 8.96 -15.77 6.71
N GLY A 77 9.70 -14.66 6.87
CA GLY A 77 11.01 -14.46 6.28
C GLY A 77 10.99 -13.96 4.83
N PRO A 78 12.18 -13.80 4.20
CA PRO A 78 12.30 -13.18 2.87
C PRO A 78 11.67 -13.99 1.74
N HIS A 79 11.40 -15.28 1.95
CA HIS A 79 10.75 -16.17 0.99
C HIS A 79 9.23 -16.25 1.17
N VAL A 80 8.62 -15.31 1.92
CA VAL A 80 7.17 -15.24 2.11
C VAL A 80 6.42 -15.31 0.78
N THR A 81 5.36 -16.12 0.75
CA THR A 81 4.52 -16.34 -0.43
C THR A 81 3.30 -15.42 -0.42
N PRO A 82 2.66 -15.14 -1.59
CA PRO A 82 1.40 -14.38 -1.62
C PRO A 82 0.31 -14.96 -0.70
N ALA A 83 0.20 -16.29 -0.62
CA ALA A 83 -0.74 -16.96 0.27
C ALA A 83 -0.50 -16.59 1.74
N GLN A 84 0.77 -16.62 2.19
CA GLN A 84 1.14 -16.22 3.56
C GLN A 84 0.95 -14.72 3.81
N ILE A 85 1.20 -13.85 2.82
CA ILE A 85 0.87 -12.43 2.95
C ILE A 85 -0.66 -12.26 3.10
N GLY A 86 -1.46 -13.01 2.35
CA GLY A 86 -2.92 -13.06 2.51
C GLY A 86 -3.34 -13.52 3.92
N GLU A 87 -2.68 -14.53 4.48
CA GLU A 87 -2.88 -14.95 5.88
C GLU A 87 -2.50 -13.83 6.86
N THR A 88 -1.40 -13.12 6.64
CA THR A 88 -1.03 -11.93 7.44
C THR A 88 -2.13 -10.88 7.39
N LEU A 89 -2.72 -10.58 6.23
CA LEU A 89 -3.84 -9.65 6.15
C LEU A 89 -5.02 -10.10 7.02
N LEU A 90 -5.40 -11.37 6.96
CA LEU A 90 -6.48 -11.92 7.80
C LEU A 90 -6.17 -11.86 9.31
N ASN A 91 -4.90 -11.98 9.69
CA ASN A 91 -4.48 -11.99 11.09
C ASN A 91 -4.30 -10.59 11.69
N TYR A 92 -3.88 -9.61 10.89
CA TYR A 92 -3.48 -8.28 11.38
C TYR A 92 -4.46 -7.16 11.01
N VAL A 93 -5.24 -7.31 9.95
CA VAL A 93 -6.26 -6.31 9.60
C VAL A 93 -7.42 -6.46 10.57
N ALA A 94 -7.79 -5.36 11.22
CA ALA A 94 -9.01 -5.31 12.01
C ALA A 94 -10.21 -5.19 11.06
N ASP A 95 -11.05 -6.22 11.03
CA ASP A 95 -12.23 -6.29 10.16
C ASP A 95 -13.08 -5.01 10.22
N GLN A 96 -13.27 -4.37 9.06
CA GLN A 96 -14.01 -3.12 8.88
C GLN A 96 -13.54 -1.95 9.79
N ARG A 97 -12.25 -1.95 10.18
CA ARG A 97 -11.67 -0.93 11.06
C ARG A 97 -10.31 -0.45 10.56
N GLY A 98 -10.25 0.81 10.12
CA GLY A 98 -9.00 1.44 9.65
C GLY A 98 -8.37 0.64 8.51
N SER A 99 -7.06 0.75 8.30
CA SER A 99 -6.24 -0.11 7.42
C SER A 99 -6.56 -0.17 5.92
N PHE A 100 -7.81 -0.27 5.50
CA PHE A 100 -8.24 -0.22 4.09
C PHE A 100 -9.28 0.87 3.90
N TRP A 101 -9.41 1.36 2.67
CA TRP A 101 -10.67 1.91 2.21
C TRP A 101 -11.74 0.80 2.13
N TRP A 102 -12.63 0.73 3.12
CA TRP A 102 -13.71 -0.26 3.20
C TRP A 102 -14.88 0.03 2.23
N GLY A 103 -14.59 0.35 0.96
CA GLY A 103 -15.56 0.79 -0.05
C GLY A 103 -16.56 -0.27 -0.53
N GLY A 104 -16.27 -1.56 -0.30
CA GLY A 104 -17.18 -2.67 -0.58
C GLY A 104 -16.68 -3.60 -1.68
N TYR A 105 -17.31 -4.78 -1.80
CA TYR A 105 -16.97 -5.79 -2.78
C TYR A 105 -17.25 -5.32 -4.21
N GLY A 106 -16.28 -5.46 -5.11
CA GLY A 106 -16.36 -5.02 -6.50
C GLY A 106 -16.16 -3.51 -6.70
N VAL A 107 -15.81 -2.78 -5.63
CA VAL A 107 -15.59 -1.32 -5.65
C VAL A 107 -14.19 -0.98 -5.14
N SER A 108 -13.90 -1.39 -3.90
CA SER A 108 -12.57 -1.27 -3.29
C SER A 108 -11.77 -2.53 -3.54
N THR A 109 -10.56 -2.39 -4.07
CA THR A 109 -9.70 -3.51 -4.45
C THR A 109 -9.28 -4.33 -3.23
N GLU A 110 -8.79 -3.67 -2.19
CA GLU A 110 -8.34 -4.28 -0.95
C GLU A 110 -9.50 -4.91 -0.20
N HIS A 111 -10.64 -4.21 -0.11
CA HIS A 111 -11.83 -4.76 0.56
C HIS A 111 -12.36 -5.98 -0.21
N THR A 112 -12.38 -5.94 -1.55
CA THR A 112 -12.78 -7.09 -2.38
C THR A 112 -11.88 -8.29 -2.15
N ALA A 113 -10.56 -8.09 -2.20
CA ALA A 113 -9.58 -9.14 -1.98
C ALA A 113 -9.64 -9.72 -0.56
N TYR A 114 -9.81 -8.87 0.46
CA TYR A 114 -9.98 -9.29 1.84
C TYR A 114 -11.24 -10.15 2.02
N LEU A 115 -12.37 -9.76 1.42
CA LEU A 115 -13.58 -10.57 1.44
C LEU A 115 -13.40 -11.89 0.67
N ASN A 116 -12.66 -11.89 -0.44
CA ASN A 116 -12.30 -13.13 -1.14
C ASN A 116 -11.49 -14.08 -0.24
N LEU A 117 -10.48 -13.56 0.47
CA LEU A 117 -9.69 -14.33 1.43
C LEU A 117 -10.56 -14.92 2.54
N LEU A 118 -11.45 -14.11 3.14
CA LEU A 118 -12.40 -14.58 4.16
C LEU A 118 -13.33 -15.69 3.66
N ASN A 119 -13.67 -15.68 2.37
CA ASN A 119 -14.51 -16.69 1.72
C ASN A 119 -13.71 -17.87 1.14
N GLY A 120 -12.43 -18.00 1.51
CA GLY A 120 -11.60 -19.15 1.15
C GLY A 120 -11.01 -19.13 -0.25
N ILE A 121 -10.99 -17.96 -0.92
CA ILE A 121 -10.27 -17.76 -2.17
C ILE A 121 -8.85 -17.31 -1.83
N PRO A 122 -7.81 -18.15 -2.01
CA PRO A 122 -6.46 -17.83 -1.58
C PRO A 122 -5.80 -16.79 -2.50
N ALA A 123 -4.83 -16.06 -1.97
CA ALA A 123 -3.90 -15.28 -2.79
C ALA A 123 -3.00 -16.19 -3.66
N PRO A 124 -2.63 -15.78 -4.87
CA PRO A 124 -2.94 -14.48 -5.50
C PRO A 124 -4.31 -14.41 -6.19
N ARG A 125 -5.08 -15.51 -6.22
CA ARG A 125 -6.39 -15.51 -6.90
C ARG A 125 -7.36 -14.50 -6.29
N SER A 126 -7.28 -14.24 -4.98
CA SER A 126 -8.07 -13.22 -4.28
C SER A 126 -8.00 -11.83 -4.91
N GLY A 127 -6.85 -11.45 -5.48
CA GLY A 127 -6.62 -10.15 -6.13
C GLY A 127 -6.67 -10.17 -7.65
N SER A 128 -6.72 -11.35 -8.27
CA SER A 128 -6.54 -11.52 -9.72
C SER A 128 -7.62 -10.84 -10.59
N ILE A 129 -7.24 -10.41 -11.79
CA ILE A 129 -8.17 -9.93 -12.83
C ILE A 129 -9.20 -11.01 -13.16
N ALA A 130 -8.80 -12.28 -13.19
CA ALA A 130 -9.70 -13.39 -13.48
C ALA A 130 -10.84 -13.52 -12.43
N GLN A 131 -10.59 -13.12 -11.18
CA GLN A 131 -11.56 -13.17 -10.09
C GLN A 131 -12.40 -11.89 -9.99
N ASN A 132 -11.76 -10.72 -10.14
CA ASN A 132 -12.36 -9.43 -9.80
C ASN A 132 -12.66 -8.53 -11.01
N GLY A 133 -12.18 -8.89 -12.20
CA GLY A 133 -12.17 -8.04 -13.38
C GLY A 133 -11.08 -6.95 -13.32
N PRO A 134 -10.72 -6.37 -14.47
CA PRO A 134 -9.61 -5.41 -14.57
C PRO A 134 -9.87 -4.12 -13.79
N THR A 135 -11.10 -3.60 -13.83
CA THR A 135 -11.47 -2.35 -13.13
C THR A 135 -11.20 -2.38 -11.62
N VAL A 136 -11.35 -3.55 -11.00
CA VAL A 136 -11.06 -3.72 -9.57
C VAL A 136 -9.60 -4.10 -9.38
N ALA A 137 -9.08 -5.07 -10.12
CA ALA A 137 -7.74 -5.59 -9.87
C ALA A 137 -6.60 -4.60 -10.17
N GLU A 138 -6.83 -3.60 -11.02
CA GLU A 138 -5.78 -2.67 -11.50
C GLU A 138 -5.81 -1.28 -10.84
N GLN A 139 -6.51 -1.10 -9.72
CA GLN A 139 -6.50 0.19 -9.00
C GLN A 139 -5.12 0.49 -8.37
N ILE A 140 -4.94 1.73 -7.92
CA ILE A 140 -3.63 2.29 -7.56
C ILE A 140 -2.97 1.64 -6.33
N GLY A 141 -3.71 0.89 -5.50
CA GLY A 141 -3.25 0.27 -4.25
C GLY A 141 -1.94 -0.49 -4.39
N GLY A 142 -1.78 -1.24 -5.48
CA GLY A 142 -0.53 -1.95 -5.79
C GLY A 142 0.72 -1.06 -5.85
N GLN A 143 0.57 0.23 -6.19
CA GLN A 143 1.64 1.21 -6.27
C GLN A 143 1.87 1.91 -4.93
N ILE A 144 0.80 2.45 -4.34
CA ILE A 144 0.88 3.28 -3.13
C ILE A 144 1.36 2.51 -1.91
N PHE A 145 1.26 1.19 -1.90
CA PHE A 145 1.76 0.36 -0.79
C PHE A 145 3.18 -0.19 -0.99
N SER A 146 3.85 0.11 -2.11
CA SER A 146 5.07 -0.61 -2.53
C SER A 146 6.40 0.10 -2.27
N ASP A 147 6.38 1.38 -1.88
CA ASP A 147 7.59 2.15 -1.57
C ASP A 147 8.44 1.56 -0.44
N ILE A 148 7.81 0.89 0.53
CA ILE A 148 8.49 0.20 1.63
C ILE A 148 9.49 -0.88 1.17
N TRP A 149 9.27 -1.48 0.00
CA TRP A 149 10.09 -2.61 -0.44
C TRP A 149 11.48 -2.15 -0.84
N GLY A 150 11.60 -0.98 -1.48
CA GLY A 150 12.89 -0.34 -1.75
C GLY A 150 13.62 0.08 -0.46
N LEU A 151 12.87 0.42 0.59
CA LEU A 151 13.46 0.75 1.90
C LEU A 151 14.06 -0.47 2.59
N ILE A 152 13.46 -1.67 2.46
CA ILE A 152 13.96 -2.89 3.13
C ILE A 152 14.91 -3.73 2.25
N ALA A 153 14.94 -3.50 0.94
CA ALA A 153 15.84 -4.14 -0.02
C ALA A 153 16.76 -3.12 -0.73
N PRO A 154 17.55 -2.32 0.04
CA PRO A 154 18.37 -1.26 -0.54
C PRO A 154 19.43 -1.83 -1.49
N ALA A 155 19.65 -1.13 -2.60
CA ALA A 155 20.59 -1.51 -3.66
C ALA A 155 20.31 -2.89 -4.30
N ASN A 156 19.10 -3.43 -4.12
CA ASN A 156 18.67 -4.68 -4.73
C ASN A 156 17.26 -4.51 -5.35
N MET A 157 17.23 -3.88 -6.51
CA MET A 157 16.01 -3.55 -7.24
C MET A 157 15.18 -4.79 -7.56
N ASP A 158 15.83 -5.89 -7.94
CA ASP A 158 15.17 -7.16 -8.27
C ASP A 158 14.42 -7.72 -7.05
N LEU A 159 15.05 -7.67 -5.87
CA LEU A 159 14.42 -8.12 -4.63
C LEU A 159 13.27 -7.19 -4.20
N ALA A 160 13.46 -5.87 -4.32
CA ALA A 160 12.42 -4.89 -3.99
C ALA A 160 11.18 -5.08 -4.90
N ALA A 161 11.39 -5.20 -6.21
CA ALA A 161 10.34 -5.47 -7.17
C ALA A 161 9.65 -6.83 -6.92
N ASP A 162 10.41 -7.86 -6.56
CA ASP A 162 9.84 -9.18 -6.24
C ASP A 162 8.98 -9.17 -4.97
N PHE A 163 9.38 -8.44 -3.92
CA PHE A 163 8.53 -8.22 -2.74
C PHE A 163 7.24 -7.47 -3.11
N ALA A 164 7.36 -6.39 -3.90
CA ALA A 164 6.21 -5.63 -4.38
C ALA A 164 5.25 -6.50 -5.18
N GLN A 165 5.75 -7.32 -6.10
CA GLN A 165 4.93 -8.24 -6.88
C GLN A 165 4.17 -9.22 -5.99
N ARG A 166 4.87 -9.87 -5.05
CA ARG A 166 4.23 -10.85 -4.15
C ARG A 166 3.16 -10.21 -3.29
N ALA A 167 3.43 -9.05 -2.72
CA ALA A 167 2.49 -8.33 -1.87
C ALA A 167 1.29 -7.79 -2.65
N SER A 168 1.52 -7.09 -3.77
CA SER A 168 0.45 -6.55 -4.60
C SER A 168 -0.44 -7.65 -5.16
N SER A 169 0.12 -8.82 -5.51
CA SER A 169 -0.68 -9.96 -6.03
C SER A 169 -1.75 -10.52 -5.08
N VAL A 170 -1.72 -10.14 -3.79
CA VAL A 170 -2.75 -10.54 -2.82
C VAL A 170 -4.09 -9.87 -3.12
N SER A 171 -4.06 -8.61 -3.54
CA SER A 171 -5.26 -7.80 -3.78
C SER A 171 -5.39 -7.24 -5.20
N HIS A 172 -4.29 -7.19 -5.94
CA HIS A 172 -4.18 -6.55 -7.25
C HIS A 172 -3.61 -7.49 -8.29
N ASP A 173 -3.71 -7.10 -9.56
CA ASP A 173 -3.13 -7.80 -10.70
C ASP A 173 -2.84 -6.80 -11.84
N GLY A 174 -2.23 -7.23 -12.93
CA GLY A 174 -1.97 -6.40 -14.11
C GLY A 174 -1.11 -5.15 -13.82
N GLU A 175 -1.57 -3.98 -14.30
CA GLU A 175 -0.83 -2.71 -14.20
C GLU A 175 -0.58 -2.27 -12.75
N ALA A 176 -1.43 -2.66 -11.80
CA ALA A 176 -1.22 -2.36 -10.39
C ALA A 176 0.01 -3.07 -9.82
N ILE A 177 0.27 -4.32 -10.24
CA ILE A 177 1.50 -5.05 -9.90
C ILE A 177 2.71 -4.39 -10.56
N LEU A 178 2.61 -4.03 -11.85
CA LEU A 178 3.71 -3.41 -12.58
C LEU A 178 4.10 -2.05 -11.97
N GLY A 179 3.11 -1.23 -11.62
CA GLY A 179 3.34 0.03 -10.93
C GLY A 179 3.95 -0.17 -9.53
N GLY A 180 3.50 -1.19 -8.78
CA GLY A 180 4.11 -1.55 -7.50
C GLY A 180 5.60 -1.91 -7.63
N ARG A 181 5.92 -2.74 -8.62
CA ARG A 181 7.32 -3.10 -8.95
C ARG A 181 8.14 -1.87 -9.32
N TYR A 182 7.58 -0.96 -10.11
CA TYR A 182 8.25 0.27 -10.53
C TYR A 182 8.54 1.20 -9.35
N ILE A 183 7.60 1.38 -8.42
CA ILE A 183 7.79 2.23 -7.22
C ILE A 183 8.83 1.62 -6.26
N ALA A 184 8.89 0.30 -6.17
CA ALA A 184 9.79 -0.41 -5.26
C ALA A 184 11.26 -0.44 -5.72
N ALA A 185 11.50 -0.54 -7.03
CA ALA A 185 12.82 -0.74 -7.63
C ALA A 185 13.67 0.54 -7.64
#